data_AF-A0A2V6Z6W3-F1
#
_entry.id   AF-A0A2V6Z6W3-F1
#
_cell.length_a   1.000
_cell.length_b   1.000
_cell.length_c   1.000
_cell.angle_alpha   90.00
_cell.angle_beta   90.00
_cell.angle_gamma   90.00
#
_symmetry.space_group_name_H-M   'P 1'
#
loop_
_entity.id
_entity.type
_entity.pdbx_description
1 polymer ?
#
loop_
_entity_poly.entity_id
_entity_poly.type
_entity_poly.pdbx_seq_one_letter_code
_entity_poly.pdbx_strand_id
1 'polypeptide(L)'
;MIPRLAVAALLGLVLSTLGALANASPPDPGWIGGFYDSADGDDVILAVTGMDQAPGLEPPLDVEPHALPLGTVVLRARQPERAFALAAPAVRAPPPA
;
A
#
# COMPACT_ATOMS: atom_id res chain seq x y z
N MET A 1 9.40 -17.53 -28.08
CA MET A 1 9.50 -18.24 -26.78
C MET A 1 10.66 -17.78 -25.92
N ILE A 2 11.86 -17.54 -26.48
CA ILE A 2 13.08 -17.06 -25.78
C ILE A 2 12.87 -15.81 -24.88
N PRO A 3 12.12 -14.75 -25.26
CA PRO A 3 11.98 -13.56 -24.41
C PRO A 3 11.23 -13.84 -23.11
N ARG A 4 10.29 -14.79 -23.10
CA ARG A 4 9.53 -15.14 -21.88
C ARG A 4 10.40 -15.89 -20.88
N LEU A 5 11.30 -16.75 -21.38
CA LEU A 5 12.25 -17.50 -20.56
C LEU A 5 13.31 -16.57 -19.95
N ALA A 6 13.82 -15.62 -20.72
CA ALA A 6 14.76 -14.61 -20.24
C ALA A 6 14.13 -13.72 -19.15
N VAL A 7 12.90 -13.26 -19.36
CA VAL A 7 12.16 -12.47 -18.35
C VAL A 7 11.89 -13.29 -17.09
N ALA A 8 11.48 -14.55 -17.22
CA ALA A 8 11.26 -15.43 -16.07
C ALA A 8 12.55 -15.70 -15.29
N ALA A 9 13.67 -15.93 -15.98
CA ALA A 9 14.97 -16.13 -15.36
C ALA A 9 15.46 -14.86 -14.64
N LEU A 10 15.30 -13.69 -15.26
CA LEU A 10 15.61 -12.41 -14.64
C LEU A 10 14.76 -12.16 -13.40
N LEU A 11 13.44 -12.40 -13.49
CA LEU A 11 12.54 -12.24 -12.35
C LEU A 11 12.91 -13.19 -11.21
N GLY A 12 13.18 -14.46 -11.51
CA GLY A 12 13.61 -15.44 -10.52
C GLY A 12 14.91 -15.03 -9.82
N LEU A 13 15.90 -14.53 -10.58
CA LEU A 13 17.15 -14.02 -10.03
C LEU A 13 16.93 -12.82 -9.11
N VAL A 14 16.09 -11.86 -9.52
CA VAL A 14 15.79 -10.66 -8.73
C VAL A 14 15.09 -11.05 -7.43
N LEU A 15 14.02 -11.85 -7.50
CA LEU A 15 13.26 -12.25 -6.31
C LEU A 15 14.09 -13.07 -5.32
N SER A 16 14.98 -13.94 -5.83
CA SER A 16 15.84 -14.79 -4.98
C SER A 16 16.94 -14.00 -4.26
N THR A 17 17.39 -12.88 -4.83
CA THR A 17 18.50 -12.08 -4.27
C THR A 17 18.01 -10.88 -3.46
N LEU A 18 16.74 -10.49 -3.59
CA LEU A 18 16.17 -9.27 -3.01
C LEU A 18 16.38 -9.17 -1.48
N GLY A 19 16.10 -10.25 -0.74
CA GLY A 19 16.24 -10.26 0.72
C GLY A 19 17.69 -10.13 1.17
N ALA A 20 18.63 -10.81 0.51
CA ALA A 20 20.05 -10.71 0.81
C ALA A 20 20.59 -9.30 0.53
N LEU A 21 20.18 -8.69 -0.58
CA LEU A 21 20.53 -7.31 -0.90
C LEU A 21 19.93 -6.31 0.10
N ALA A 22 18.69 -6.53 0.56
CA ALA A 22 18.05 -5.68 1.57
C ALA A 22 18.74 -5.74 2.94
N ASN A 23 19.28 -6.90 3.31
CA ASN A 23 20.05 -7.06 4.56
C ASN A 23 21.51 -6.61 4.44
N ALA A 24 22.01 -6.39 3.21
CA ALA A 24 23.35 -5.85 2.99
C ALA A 24 23.38 -4.31 3.15
N SER A 25 22.23 -3.64 3.10
CA SER A 25 22.12 -2.23 3.48
C SER A 25 22.14 -2.06 5.00
N PRO A 26 22.76 -0.98 5.52
CA PRO A 26 22.64 -0.63 6.92
C PRO A 26 21.16 -0.41 7.28
N PRO A 27 20.71 -0.80 8.49
CA PRO A 27 19.35 -0.57 8.95
C PRO A 27 18.91 0.89 8.76
N ASP A 28 17.69 1.10 8.25
CA ASP A 28 17.15 2.45 8.08
C ASP A 28 16.90 3.09 9.46
N PRO A 29 17.55 4.22 9.81
CA PRO A 29 17.29 4.91 11.07
C PRO A 29 15.84 5.43 11.18
N GLY A 30 15.13 5.56 10.06
CA GLY A 30 13.70 5.91 10.00
C GLY A 30 12.76 4.71 9.99
N TRP A 31 13.25 3.49 10.27
CA TRP A 31 12.41 2.29 10.32
C TRP A 31 11.39 2.36 11.45
N ILE A 32 10.13 2.08 11.12
CA ILE A 32 9.02 1.97 12.05
C ILE A 32 8.45 0.55 11.90
N GLY A 33 8.66 -0.28 12.90
CA GLY A 33 8.08 -1.64 12.95
C GLY A 33 6.56 -1.59 13.01
N GLY A 34 5.90 -2.59 12.43
CA GLY A 34 4.45 -2.56 12.18
C GLY A 34 4.09 -1.82 10.90
N PHE A 35 4.77 -0.72 10.55
CA PHE A 35 4.38 0.12 9.42
C PHE A 35 5.02 -0.32 8.09
N TYR A 36 6.31 -0.69 8.10
CA TYR A 36 7.04 -1.03 6.87
C TYR A 36 7.26 -2.54 6.64
N ASP A 37 6.93 -3.38 7.63
CA ASP A 37 7.01 -4.84 7.59
C ASP A 37 5.69 -5.52 7.21
N SER A 38 4.68 -4.75 6.77
CA SER A 38 3.32 -5.24 6.49
C SER A 38 2.62 -5.83 7.73
N ALA A 39 3.01 -5.42 8.94
CA ALA A 39 2.37 -5.81 10.19
C ALA A 39 1.46 -4.69 10.74
N ASP A 40 0.86 -3.87 9.86
CA ASP A 40 -0.07 -2.79 10.19
C ASP A 40 -1.53 -3.23 10.22
N GLY A 41 -1.82 -4.45 9.76
CA GLY A 41 -3.14 -5.06 9.83
C GLY A 41 -4.05 -4.75 8.63
N ASP A 42 -3.50 -4.23 7.52
CA ASP A 42 -4.25 -4.04 6.28
C ASP A 42 -4.85 -5.35 5.75
N ASP A 43 -4.21 -6.49 6.03
CA ASP A 43 -4.70 -7.84 5.74
C ASP A 43 -5.97 -8.19 6.52
N VAL A 44 -6.06 -7.77 7.80
CA VAL A 44 -7.26 -7.92 8.64
C VAL A 44 -8.39 -7.07 8.11
N ILE A 45 -8.12 -5.81 7.74
CA ILE A 45 -9.13 -4.92 7.15
C ILE A 45 -9.63 -5.47 5.82
N LEU A 46 -8.73 -5.97 4.97
CA LEU A 46 -9.08 -6.63 3.71
C LEU A 46 -9.91 -7.89 3.95
N ALA A 47 -9.58 -8.69 4.97
CA ALA A 47 -10.36 -9.88 5.33
C ALA A 47 -11.76 -9.52 5.81
N VAL A 48 -11.90 -8.54 6.70
CA VAL A 48 -13.20 -8.08 7.23
C VAL A 48 -14.08 -7.48 6.13
N THR A 49 -13.52 -6.62 5.28
CA THR A 49 -14.27 -6.03 4.16
C THR A 49 -14.59 -7.05 3.07
N GLY A 50 -13.70 -8.02 2.83
CA GLY A 50 -13.95 -9.14 1.92
C GLY A 50 -14.99 -10.14 2.43
N MET A 51 -15.22 -10.19 3.74
CA MET A 51 -16.29 -10.99 4.37
C MET A 51 -17.70 -10.43 4.11
N ASP A 52 -17.83 -9.21 3.57
CA ASP A 52 -19.10 -8.59 3.20
C ASP A 52 -19.76 -9.22 1.94
N GLN A 53 -19.60 -10.53 1.76
CA GLN A 53 -20.39 -11.35 0.84
C GLN A 53 -21.78 -11.70 1.42
N ALA A 54 -22.18 -11.05 2.52
CA ALA A 54 -23.55 -11.17 3.01
C ALA A 54 -24.49 -10.71 1.89
N PRO A 55 -25.56 -11.47 1.54
CA PRO A 55 -26.58 -10.92 0.67
C PRO A 55 -27.03 -9.62 1.31
N GLY A 56 -27.05 -8.54 0.52
CA GLY A 56 -27.46 -7.23 0.99
C GLY A 56 -28.74 -7.42 1.79
N LEU A 57 -28.65 -7.20 3.11
CA LEU A 57 -29.83 -6.87 3.87
C LEU A 57 -30.26 -5.56 3.20
N GLU A 58 -31.19 -5.64 2.27
CA GLU A 58 -31.97 -4.51 1.83
C GLU A 58 -33.08 -4.40 2.88
N PRO A 59 -32.90 -3.65 3.99
CA PRO A 59 -34.06 -3.11 4.64
C PRO A 59 -34.83 -2.34 3.56
N PRO A 60 -36.17 -2.42 3.52
CA PRO A 60 -36.96 -1.52 2.72
C PRO A 60 -36.74 -0.12 3.30
N LEU A 61 -35.69 0.55 2.83
CA LEU A 61 -35.42 1.93 3.16
C LEU A 61 -36.19 2.74 2.15
N ASP A 62 -37.25 3.37 2.62
CA ASP A 62 -37.88 4.49 1.92
C ASP A 62 -36.89 5.67 2.05
N VAL A 63 -35.82 5.63 1.26
CA VAL A 63 -34.76 6.66 1.28
C VAL A 63 -35.29 7.86 0.52
N GLU A 64 -35.88 8.81 1.22
CA GLU A 64 -35.99 10.16 0.69
C GLU A 64 -34.60 10.82 0.80
N PRO A 65 -33.93 11.15 -0.32
CA PRO A 65 -32.61 11.77 -0.28
C PRO A 65 -32.72 13.18 0.31
N HIS A 66 -32.45 13.29 1.60
CA HIS A 66 -32.29 14.57 2.27
C HIS A 66 -30.82 14.98 2.22
N ALA A 67 -30.51 15.98 1.39
CA ALA A 67 -29.21 16.64 1.42
C ALA A 67 -29.09 17.46 2.71
N LEU A 68 -28.49 16.87 3.75
CA LEU A 68 -28.11 17.57 4.97
C LEU A 68 -26.72 18.21 4.75
N PRO A 69 -26.59 19.55 4.72
CA PRO A 69 -25.29 20.19 4.62
C PRO A 69 -24.51 19.95 5.93
N LEU A 70 -23.56 19.01 5.90
CA LEU A 70 -22.71 18.67 7.06
C LEU A 70 -21.64 19.74 7.37
N GLY A 71 -21.46 20.71 6.47
CA GLY A 71 -20.50 21.81 6.59
C GLY A 71 -19.91 22.23 5.26
N THR A 72 -19.23 23.37 5.24
CA THR A 72 -18.50 23.86 4.07
C THR A 72 -17.03 23.47 4.17
N VAL A 73 -16.54 22.67 3.24
CA VAL A 73 -15.11 22.41 3.08
C VAL A 73 -14.55 23.36 2.04
N VAL A 74 -13.63 24.24 2.45
CA VAL A 74 -12.87 25.06 1.50
C VAL A 74 -11.79 24.18 0.88
N LEU A 75 -12.06 23.66 -0.32
CA LEU A 75 -11.05 22.99 -1.13
C LEU A 75 -10.06 24.05 -1.63
N ARG A 76 -8.96 24.23 -0.90
CA ARG A 76 -7.85 25.04 -1.39
C ARG A 76 -7.30 24.33 -2.62
N ALA A 77 -7.28 25.02 -3.77
CA ALA A 77 -6.64 24.51 -4.98
C ALA A 77 -5.24 24.01 -4.60
N ARG A 78 -5.01 22.71 -4.79
CA ARG A 78 -3.70 22.09 -4.52
C ARG A 78 -2.71 22.87 -5.38
N GLN A 79 -1.79 23.59 -4.77
CA GLN A 79 -0.67 24.12 -5.54
C GLN A 79 0.02 22.89 -6.15
N PRO A 80 0.43 22.93 -7.44
CA PRO A 80 1.26 21.88 -7.97
C PRO A 80 2.56 21.90 -7.17
N GLU A 81 2.64 21.06 -6.15
CA GLU A 81 3.91 20.80 -5.49
C GLU A 81 4.83 20.26 -6.58
N ARG A 82 6.03 20.85 -6.68
CA ARG A 82 7.07 20.23 -7.48
C ARG A 82 7.32 18.87 -6.85
N ALA A 83 6.87 17.81 -7.51
CA ALA A 83 7.35 16.48 -7.26
C ALA A 83 8.84 16.50 -7.63
N PHE A 84 9.69 16.73 -6.65
CA PHE A 84 11.07 16.30 -6.79
C PHE A 84 10.99 14.79 -6.95
N ALA A 85 11.63 14.27 -8.01
CA ALA A 85 11.98 12.87 -8.00
C ALA A 85 12.86 12.68 -6.76
N LEU A 86 12.26 12.25 -5.65
CA LEU A 86 13.02 11.69 -4.56
C LEU A 86 13.85 10.60 -5.24
N ALA A 87 15.18 10.75 -5.18
CA ALA A 87 16.07 9.63 -5.46
C ALA A 87 15.42 8.43 -4.76
N ALA A 88 15.23 7.32 -5.49
CA ALA A 88 14.50 6.17 -4.98
C ALA A 88 14.95 5.97 -3.53
N PRO A 89 14.04 6.13 -2.55
CA PRO A 89 14.45 6.16 -1.15
C PRO A 89 15.33 4.94 -0.94
N ALA A 90 16.49 5.14 -0.31
CA ALA A 90 17.35 4.03 0.07
C ALA A 90 16.42 2.95 0.61
N VAL A 91 16.48 1.76 0.01
CA VAL A 91 15.59 0.64 0.37
C VAL A 91 15.58 0.60 1.90
N ARG A 92 14.40 0.81 2.51
CA ARG A 92 14.29 0.91 3.96
C ARG A 92 14.66 -0.44 4.53
N ALA A 93 15.90 -0.58 4.97
CA ALA A 93 16.39 -1.85 5.44
C ALA A 93 15.80 -2.12 6.83
N PRO A 94 15.16 -3.27 7.05
CA PRO A 94 14.69 -3.64 8.37
C PRO A 94 15.87 -3.76 9.35
N PRO A 95 15.66 -3.54 10.66
CA PRO A 95 16.64 -3.88 11.67
C PRO A 95 16.88 -5.40 11.70
N PRO A 96 18.08 -5.85 12.14
CA PRO A 96 18.38 -7.27 12.29
C PRO A 96 17.41 -7.93 13.29
N ALA A 97 17.04 -9.18 12.99
CA ALA A 97 16.16 -10.01 13.83
C ALA A 97 16.81 -10.42 15.16
#